data_AF-A0A1I2TT82-F1
#
_entry.id   AF-A0A1I2TT82-F1
#
_cell.length_a   1.000
_cell.length_b   1.000
_cell.length_c   1.000
_cell.angle_alpha   90.00
_cell.angle_beta   90.00
_cell.angle_gamma   90.00
#
_symmetry.space_group_name_H-M   'P 1'
#
loop_
_entity.id
_entity.type
_entity.pdbx_description
1 polymer ?
#
loop_
_entity_poly.entity_id
_entity_poly.type
_entity_poly.pdbx_seq_one_letter_code
_entity_poly.pdbx_strand_id
1 'polypeptide(L)'
;MLLSRRGDPEQWYRSMAATVLPRTRELLATGDGDPMVPLFQVLFRGLCTDIGDPDDAMSGYERWLSEVRTEIEPERLVEWQPGDGWDPICRALAMPVPDRPFPHENSTADYRARKEMRARRDEARLASLRSADRAAPG
;
A
#
# COMPACT_ATOMS: atom_id res chain seq x y z
N MET A 1 10.51 -16.38 8.75
CA MET A 1 10.34 -15.06 8.12
C MET A 1 9.40 -15.23 6.93
N LEU A 2 8.39 -14.39 6.79
CA LEU A 2 7.49 -14.42 5.62
C LEU A 2 7.89 -13.31 4.65
N LEU A 3 8.22 -13.67 3.42
CA LEU A 3 8.46 -12.72 2.33
C LEU A 3 7.25 -12.71 1.40
N SER A 4 6.41 -11.70 1.58
CA SER A 4 5.26 -11.47 0.70
C SER A 4 5.73 -10.84 -0.62
N ARG A 5 5.41 -11.49 -1.73
CA ARG A 5 5.64 -10.96 -3.09
C ARG A 5 4.34 -10.88 -3.89
N ARG A 6 4.36 -10.13 -4.98
CA ARG A 6 3.26 -10.02 -5.93
C ARG A 6 3.80 -10.22 -7.34
N GLY A 7 3.78 -11.47 -7.81
CA GLY A 7 4.23 -11.83 -9.15
C GLY A 7 5.62 -11.28 -9.48
N ASP A 8 5.74 -10.74 -10.69
CA ASP A 8 6.89 -9.99 -11.19
C ASP A 8 6.82 -8.50 -10.80
N PRO A 9 7.92 -7.72 -11.00
CA PRO A 9 7.96 -6.31 -10.63
C PRO A 9 6.93 -5.45 -11.35
N GLU A 10 6.57 -5.78 -12.60
CA GLU A 10 5.57 -5.02 -13.35
C GLU A 10 4.19 -5.16 -12.72
N GLN A 11 3.82 -6.38 -12.32
CA GLN A 11 2.56 -6.65 -11.63
C GLN A 11 2.51 -5.93 -10.28
N TRP A 12 3.61 -5.95 -9.53
CA TRP A 12 3.74 -5.20 -8.28
C TRP A 12 3.61 -3.69 -8.52
N TYR A 13 4.33 -3.13 -9.49
CA TYR A 13 4.31 -1.70 -9.78
C TYR A 13 2.94 -1.23 -10.26
N ARG A 14 2.28 -2.01 -11.13
CA ARG A 14 0.91 -1.72 -11.57
C ARG A 14 -0.06 -1.62 -10.38
N SER A 15 0.09 -2.48 -9.38
CA SER A 15 -0.69 -2.41 -8.15
C SER A 15 -0.39 -1.13 -7.35
N MET A 16 0.90 -0.80 -7.17
CA MET A 16 1.35 0.42 -6.49
C MET A 16 0.82 1.68 -7.18
N ALA A 17 0.96 1.77 -8.50
CA ALA A 17 0.51 2.87 -9.33
C ALA A 17 -1.00 3.09 -9.26
N ALA A 18 -1.78 2.01 -9.07
CA ALA A 18 -3.23 2.09 -8.98
C ALA A 18 -3.76 2.47 -7.59
N THR A 19 -2.94 2.41 -6.54
CA THR A 19 -3.43 2.52 -5.14
C THR A 19 -2.56 3.40 -4.25
N VAL A 20 -1.26 3.12 -4.13
CA VAL A 20 -0.34 3.79 -3.20
C VAL A 20 0.22 5.08 -3.80
N LEU A 21 0.75 5.03 -5.03
CA LEU A 21 1.43 6.17 -5.64
C LEU A 21 0.54 7.40 -5.83
N PRO A 22 -0.75 7.29 -6.22
CA PRO A 22 -1.62 8.46 -6.33
C PRO A 22 -1.72 9.22 -5.00
N ARG A 23 -1.89 8.49 -3.89
CA ARG A 23 -1.97 9.11 -2.56
C ARG A 23 -0.64 9.70 -2.12
N THR A 24 0.46 8.99 -2.36
CA THR A 24 1.81 9.49 -2.08
C THR A 24 2.07 10.80 -2.80
N ARG A 25 1.75 10.87 -4.11
CA ARG A 25 1.90 12.10 -4.91
C ARG A 25 1.01 13.24 -4.40
N GLU A 26 -0.26 12.96 -4.11
CA GLU A 26 -1.18 13.95 -3.54
C GLU A 26 -0.65 14.53 -2.22
N LEU A 27 -0.12 13.69 -1.33
CA LEU A 27 0.45 14.12 -0.04
C LEU A 27 1.75 14.90 -0.24
N LEU A 28 2.69 14.40 -1.04
CA LEU A 28 3.96 15.11 -1.24
C LEU A 28 3.76 16.47 -1.94
N ALA A 29 2.68 16.64 -2.71
CA ALA A 29 2.33 17.91 -3.35
C ALA A 29 1.77 18.97 -2.38
N THR A 30 1.37 18.63 -1.15
CA THR A 30 0.88 19.63 -0.18
C THR A 30 2.00 20.50 0.39
N GLY A 31 3.26 20.08 0.22
CA GLY A 31 4.43 20.78 0.75
C GLY A 31 4.59 20.65 2.28
N ASP A 32 5.64 21.27 2.82
CA ASP A 32 6.13 21.08 4.20
C ASP A 32 5.15 21.51 5.31
N GLY A 33 4.01 22.11 4.94
CA GLY A 33 2.95 22.49 5.88
C GLY A 33 2.09 21.31 6.36
N ASP A 34 2.14 20.15 5.69
CA ASP A 34 1.42 18.95 6.12
C ASP A 34 2.36 18.03 6.94
N PRO A 35 2.01 17.71 8.20
CA PRO A 35 2.87 16.91 9.09
C PRO A 35 3.08 15.47 8.60
N MET A 36 2.32 14.99 7.61
CA MET A 36 2.50 13.66 7.03
C MET A 36 3.57 13.63 5.93
N VAL A 37 3.99 14.78 5.39
CA VAL A 37 4.97 14.83 4.30
C VAL A 37 6.32 14.21 4.68
N PRO A 38 6.94 14.54 5.83
CA PRO A 38 8.21 13.94 6.23
C PRO A 38 8.12 12.42 6.39
N LEU A 39 6.99 11.90 6.90
CA LEU A 39 6.77 10.45 6.98
C LEU A 39 6.75 9.82 5.58
N PHE A 40 6.01 10.41 4.65
CA PHE A 40 5.88 9.86 3.29
C PHE A 40 7.16 10.00 2.46
N GLN A 41 8.02 10.97 2.76
CA GLN A 41 9.34 11.10 2.15
C GLN A 41 10.29 9.95 2.52
N VAL A 42 10.15 9.35 3.72
CA VAL A 42 11.05 8.28 4.16
C VAL A 42 10.54 6.87 3.89
N LEU A 43 9.23 6.71 3.59
CA LEU A 43 8.60 5.39 3.42
C LEU A 43 9.29 4.48 2.39
N PHE A 44 9.87 5.06 1.33
CA PHE A 44 10.48 4.30 0.23
C PHE A 44 12.00 4.43 0.15
N ARG A 45 12.63 5.14 1.08
CA ARG A 45 14.07 5.46 1.03
C ARG A 45 14.98 4.23 0.98
N GLY A 46 14.56 3.11 1.58
CA GLY A 46 15.30 1.85 1.55
C GLY A 46 14.97 0.96 0.35
N LEU A 47 13.95 1.30 -0.43
CA LEU A 47 13.51 0.51 -1.57
C LEU A 47 14.11 1.06 -2.87
N CYS A 48 13.92 2.35 -3.14
CA CYS A 48 14.33 3.04 -4.35
C CYS A 48 14.67 4.50 -4.06
N THR A 49 15.27 5.20 -5.03
CA THR A 49 15.60 6.62 -4.92
C THR A 49 14.37 7.49 -5.23
N ASP A 50 13.65 7.15 -6.29
CA ASP A 50 12.39 7.78 -6.69
C ASP A 50 11.30 6.72 -6.94
N ILE A 51 10.33 6.65 -6.03
CA ILE A 51 9.17 5.75 -6.17
C ILE A 51 8.22 6.17 -7.31
N GLY A 52 8.37 7.39 -7.82
CA GLY A 52 7.66 7.91 -8.97
C GLY A 52 8.18 7.38 -10.30
N ASP A 53 9.45 7.01 -10.38
CA ASP A 53 10.10 6.39 -11.53
C ASP A 53 9.79 4.88 -11.55
N PRO A 54 9.09 4.37 -12.58
CA PRO A 54 8.80 2.94 -12.70
C PRO A 54 10.03 2.05 -12.64
N ASP A 55 11.11 2.41 -13.31
CA ASP A 55 12.27 1.54 -13.47
C ASP A 55 13.07 1.45 -12.17
N ASP A 56 13.25 2.58 -11.48
CA ASP A 56 13.90 2.61 -10.16
C ASP A 56 13.06 1.88 -9.11
N ALA A 57 11.73 2.08 -9.11
CA ALA A 57 10.83 1.38 -8.20
C ALA A 57 10.86 -0.14 -8.41
N MET A 58 10.76 -0.61 -9.66
CA MET A 58 10.79 -2.03 -10.00
C MET A 58 12.15 -2.67 -9.67
N SER A 59 13.25 -2.00 -10.03
CA SER A 59 14.61 -2.45 -9.69
C SER A 59 14.82 -2.53 -8.18
N GLY A 60 14.30 -1.55 -7.44
CA GLY A 60 14.31 -1.54 -5.98
C GLY A 60 13.56 -2.71 -5.36
N TYR A 61 12.38 -3.05 -5.91
CA TYR A 61 11.61 -4.21 -5.48
C TYR A 61 12.34 -5.53 -5.72
N GLU A 62 12.93 -5.73 -6.90
CA GLU A 62 13.72 -6.95 -7.18
C GLU A 62 14.92 -7.07 -6.27
N ARG A 63 15.67 -5.97 -6.08
CA ARG A 63 16.81 -5.92 -5.17
C ARG A 63 16.40 -6.32 -3.75
N TRP A 64 15.32 -5.74 -3.23
CA TRP A 64 14.81 -6.07 -1.90
C TRP A 64 14.47 -7.55 -1.75
N LEU A 65 13.79 -8.15 -2.74
CA LEU A 65 13.48 -9.58 -2.73
C LEU A 65 14.77 -10.43 -2.72
N SER A 66 15.78 -10.05 -3.52
CA SER A 66 17.06 -10.74 -3.58
C SER A 66 17.85 -10.64 -2.28
N GLU A 67 17.86 -9.47 -1.64
CA GLU A 67 18.55 -9.22 -0.37
C GLU A 67 17.95 -10.10 0.73
N VAL A 68 16.62 -10.12 0.88
CA VAL A 68 15.96 -10.97 1.88
C VAL A 68 16.22 -12.45 1.64
N ARG A 69 16.22 -12.91 0.38
CA ARG A 69 16.55 -14.30 0.03
C ARG A 69 18.00 -14.68 0.35
N THR A 70 18.90 -13.71 0.31
CA THR A 70 20.34 -13.93 0.57
C THR A 70 20.64 -13.89 2.07
N GLU A 71 19.93 -13.07 2.83
CA GLU A 71 20.17 -12.85 4.26
C GLU A 71 19.52 -13.92 5.15
N ILE A 72 18.42 -14.52 4.69
CA ILE A 72 17.64 -15.48 5.48
C ILE A 72 17.88 -16.90 4.97
N GLU A 73 18.27 -17.80 5.88
CA GLU A 73 18.39 -19.24 5.60
C GLU A 73 17.10 -19.79 4.94
N PRO A 74 17.21 -20.56 3.84
CA PRO A 74 16.05 -21.03 3.07
C PRO A 74 14.99 -21.75 3.91
N GLU A 75 15.41 -22.53 4.91
CA GLU A 75 14.51 -23.29 5.80
C GLU A 75 13.67 -22.38 6.72
N ARG A 76 14.12 -21.13 6.91
CA ARG A 76 13.43 -20.12 7.73
C ARG A 76 12.67 -19.11 6.89
N LEU A 77 12.80 -19.14 5.57
CA LEU A 77 12.15 -18.22 4.64
C LEU A 77 10.90 -18.86 4.03
N VAL A 78 9.77 -18.20 4.21
CA VAL A 78 8.51 -18.57 3.57
C VAL A 78 8.26 -17.54 2.47
N GLU A 79 8.45 -17.95 1.22
CA GLU A 79 8.00 -17.17 0.09
C GLU A 79 6.50 -17.38 -0.13
N TRP A 80 5.76 -16.30 -0.24
CA TRP A 80 4.31 -16.35 -0.31
C TRP A 80 3.76 -15.19 -1.13
N GLN A 81 2.64 -15.43 -1.81
CA GLN A 81 1.82 -14.40 -2.44
C GLN A 81 0.33 -14.66 -2.12
N PRO A 82 -0.55 -13.64 -2.20
CA PRO A 82 -1.97 -13.79 -1.84
C PRO A 82 -2.71 -14.95 -2.50
N GLY A 83 -2.34 -15.31 -3.73
CA GLY A 83 -2.92 -16.44 -4.45
C GLY A 83 -2.60 -17.82 -3.87
N ASP A 84 -1.57 -17.93 -3.03
CA ASP A 84 -1.18 -19.21 -2.41
C ASP A 84 -2.06 -19.57 -1.20
N GLY A 85 -2.84 -18.62 -0.67
CA GLY A 85 -3.80 -18.84 0.41
C GLY A 85 -3.15 -19.17 1.76
N TRP A 86 -3.86 -19.96 2.58
CA TRP A 86 -3.46 -20.29 3.96
C TRP A 86 -2.29 -21.26 4.05
N ASP A 87 -2.18 -22.18 3.09
CA ASP A 87 -1.35 -23.37 3.18
C ASP A 87 0.12 -23.10 3.53
N PRO A 88 0.85 -22.20 2.84
CA PRO A 88 2.26 -21.96 3.15
C PRO A 88 2.47 -21.32 4.53
N ILE A 89 1.56 -20.44 4.94
CA ILE A 89 1.62 -19.73 6.22
C ILE A 89 1.36 -20.72 7.37
N CYS A 90 0.27 -21.48 7.29
CA CYS A 90 -0.11 -22.45 8.31
C CYS A 90 0.96 -23.53 8.48
N ARG A 91 1.53 -24.03 7.37
CA ARG A 91 2.63 -25.00 7.40
C ARG A 91 3.86 -24.46 8.13
N ALA A 92 4.26 -23.23 7.83
CA ALA A 92 5.41 -22.61 8.47
C ALA A 92 5.20 -22.33 9.97
N LEU A 93 3.95 -22.07 10.38
CA LEU A 93 3.59 -21.85 11.77
C LEU A 93 3.25 -23.15 12.52
N ALA A 94 3.26 -24.31 11.86
CA ALA A 94 2.78 -25.59 12.39
C ALA A 94 1.34 -25.52 12.94
N MET A 95 0.47 -24.77 12.26
CA MET A 95 -0.94 -24.57 12.63
C MET A 95 -1.88 -25.24 11.63
N PRO A 96 -3.08 -25.67 12.04
CA PRO A 96 -4.08 -26.18 11.11
C PRO A 96 -4.55 -25.09 10.14
N VAL A 97 -4.88 -25.49 8.91
CA VAL A 97 -5.52 -24.62 7.93
C VAL A 97 -6.97 -24.34 8.36
N PRO A 98 -7.41 -23.07 8.43
CA PRO A 98 -8.78 -22.75 8.78
C PRO A 98 -9.79 -23.23 7.74
N ASP A 99 -10.98 -23.66 8.17
CA ASP A 99 -12.12 -23.97 7.30
C ASP A 99 -12.85 -22.68 6.84
N ARG A 100 -12.08 -21.78 6.21
CA ARG A 100 -12.58 -20.55 5.59
C ARG A 100 -11.66 -20.13 4.45
N PRO A 101 -12.18 -19.49 3.39
CA PRO A 101 -11.34 -18.99 2.31
C PRO A 101 -10.32 -17.98 2.82
N PHE A 102 -9.17 -17.88 2.15
CA PHE A 102 -8.21 -16.83 2.42
C PHE A 102 -8.84 -15.46 2.08
N PRO A 103 -8.70 -14.44 2.94
CA PRO A 103 -9.35 -13.15 2.71
C PRO A 103 -8.81 -12.48 1.45
N HIS A 104 -9.72 -11.94 0.64
CA HIS A 104 -9.38 -11.09 -0.50
C HIS A 104 -9.84 -9.66 -0.23
N GLU A 105 -9.00 -8.91 0.47
CA GLU A 105 -9.26 -7.53 0.90
C GLU A 105 -8.21 -6.56 0.33
N ASN A 106 -8.53 -5.27 0.37
CA ASN A 106 -7.66 -4.20 -0.12
C ASN A 106 -7.37 -4.33 -1.62
N SER A 107 -8.39 -4.72 -2.38
CA SER A 107 -8.32 -4.67 -3.83
C SER A 107 -8.20 -3.22 -4.33
N THR A 108 -7.71 -3.04 -5.55
CA THR A 108 -7.73 -1.72 -6.21
C THR A 108 -9.14 -1.15 -6.29
N ALA A 109 -10.16 -1.99 -6.47
CA ALA A 109 -11.55 -1.57 -6.48
C ALA A 109 -11.99 -1.07 -5.09
N ASP A 110 -11.62 -1.78 -4.02
CA ASP A 110 -11.91 -1.37 -2.64
C ASP A 110 -11.26 -0.02 -2.33
N TYR A 111 -10.01 0.16 -2.76
CA TYR A 111 -9.28 1.42 -2.60
C TYR A 111 -10.01 2.58 -3.30
N ARG A 112 -10.41 2.39 -4.56
CA ARG A 112 -11.15 3.41 -5.33
C ARG A 112 -12.48 3.76 -4.67
N ALA A 113 -13.25 2.76 -4.25
CA ALA A 113 -14.52 2.96 -3.56
C ALA A 113 -14.34 3.75 -2.24
N ARG A 114 -13.31 3.43 -1.45
CA ARG A 114 -12.97 4.16 -0.22
C ARG A 114 -12.55 5.60 -0.51
N LYS A 115 -11.76 5.83 -1.57
CA LYS A 115 -11.34 7.18 -2.00
C LYS A 115 -12.54 8.04 -2.38
N GLU A 116 -13.46 7.50 -3.19
CA GLU A 116 -14.69 8.19 -3.58
C GLU A 116 -15.60 8.50 -2.38
N MET A 117 -15.77 7.54 -1.47
CA MET A 117 -16.54 7.75 -0.25
C MET A 117 -15.96 8.86 0.62
N ARG A 118 -14.63 8.91 0.76
CA ARG A 118 -13.94 9.98 1.50
C ARG A 118 -14.16 11.33 0.85
N ALA A 119 -14.02 11.43 -0.48
CA ALA A 119 -14.26 12.66 -1.23
C ALA A 119 -15.68 13.19 -1.03
N ARG A 120 -16.70 12.32 -1.16
CA ARG A 120 -18.11 12.69 -0.92
C ARG A 120 -18.35 13.22 0.50
N ARG A 121 -17.72 12.57 1.51
CA ARG A 121 -17.85 13.00 2.90
C ARG A 121 -17.19 14.37 3.14
N ASP A 122 -16.02 14.58 2.56
CA ASP A 122 -15.27 15.83 2.70
C ASP A 122 -16.03 16.99 2.02
N GLU A 123 -16.61 16.75 0.84
CA GLU A 123 -17.47 17.71 0.13
C GLU A 123 -18.73 18.07 0.94
N ALA A 124 -19.44 17.07 1.46
CA ALA A 124 -20.63 17.29 2.29
C ALA A 124 -20.31 18.12 3.54
N ARG A 125 -19.16 17.85 4.18
CA ARG A 125 -18.70 18.62 5.34
C ARG A 125 -18.40 20.08 4.96
N LEU A 126 -17.70 20.32 3.86
CA LEU A 126 -17.40 21.68 3.39
C LEU A 126 -18.66 22.45 3.00
N ALA A 127 -19.63 21.79 2.34
CA ALA A 127 -20.92 22.38 2.02
C ALA A 127 -21.69 22.80 3.28
N SER A 128 -21.70 21.94 4.31
CA SER A 128 -22.31 22.25 5.60
C SER A 128 -21.66 23.47 6.27
N LEU A 129 -20.33 23.55 6.30
CA LEU A 129 -19.62 24.69 6.88
C LEU A 129 -19.93 25.99 6.13
N ARG A 130 -19.91 25.98 4.79
CA ARG A 130 -20.27 27.13 3.95
C ARG A 130 -21.73 27.57 4.10
N SER A 131 -22.62 26.66 4.47
CA SER A 131 -24.02 26.99 4.75
C SER A 131 -24.20 27.62 6.13
N ALA A 132 -23.43 27.15 7.13
CA ALA A 132 -23.43 27.70 8.48
C ALA A 132 -22.85 29.13 8.51
N ASP A 133 -21.74 29.37 7.80
CA ASP A 133 -21.14 30.71 7.69
C ASP A 133 -22.09 31.74 7.04
N ARG A 134 -22.91 31.30 6.08
CA ARG A 134 -23.93 32.16 5.44
C ARG A 134 -25.16 32.42 6.31
N ALA A 135 -25.38 31.62 7.34
CA ALA A 135 -26.51 31.75 8.26
C ALA A 135 -26.17 32.53 9.54
N ALA A 136 -24.91 32.88 9.76
CA ALA A 136 -24.50 33.72 10.89
C ALA A 136 -24.98 35.18 10.68
N PRO A 137 -25.70 35.78 11.64
CA PRO A 137 -26.10 37.18 11.55
C PRO A 137 -24.88 38.11 11.72
N GLY A 138 -24.83 39.18 10.92
CA GLY A 138 -23.79 40.22 10.97
C GLY A 138 -24.02 41.26 12.05
#